data_AF-A0A231PK79-F1
#
_entry.id   AF-A0A231PK79-F1
#
_cell.length_a   1.000
_cell.length_b   1.000
_cell.length_c   1.000
_cell.angle_alpha   90.00
_cell.angle_beta   90.00
_cell.angle_gamma   90.00
#
_symmetry.space_group_name_H-M   'P 1'
#
loop_
_entity.id
_entity.type
_entity.pdbx_description
1 polymer ?
#
loop_
_entity_poly.entity_id
_entity_poly.type
_entity_poly.pdbx_seq_one_letter_code
_entity_poly.pdbx_strand_id
1 'polypeptide(L)'
;MSPSSSAPRAAPRPPRPSRPRPWSPPSRRRTRPRRPSVPWSARPPSPWARPPPRRPTRPRPSARAWPSSRRATPTTCCPTAASSPLRPTCRRESRPTRSSTGKHHVTTTYRTTRRAALVVGGALLGAHMTMAALSQAPLSPAKLVYGDTVAEYLDPYFSQNWQLFAPTPVSDDRGILARAACADGSVSPYYDVSARGVEKAQSSRFFPSREVRIVSAHLQNITSSEELLRRLRQQQTNDKKPALPPLPFEKATEAEAVKGLSRYAYDQMPDACDGKAEKVQVRMYVHELPPWSKRHDPTAEGKVLVKDFSWHKTRDLR
;
A
#
# COMPACT_ATOMS: atom_id res chain seq x y z
N MET A 1 -27.99 -83.37 15.03
CA MET A 1 -27.63 -82.25 15.92
C MET A 1 -27.27 -81.07 15.04
N SER A 2 -28.15 -80.08 14.91
CA SER A 2 -27.96 -78.87 14.11
C SER A 2 -27.92 -77.68 15.06
N PRO A 3 -26.96 -76.74 14.97
CA PRO A 3 -27.05 -75.50 15.71
C PRO A 3 -27.70 -74.40 14.85
N SER A 4 -28.76 -73.83 15.41
CA SER A 4 -29.50 -72.68 14.89
C SER A 4 -28.70 -71.39 15.09
N SER A 5 -28.61 -70.56 14.04
CA SER A 5 -27.94 -69.26 14.02
C SER A 5 -28.97 -68.15 14.22
N SER A 6 -28.83 -67.38 15.30
CA SER A 6 -29.68 -66.23 15.62
C SER A 6 -28.83 -64.95 15.60
N ALA A 7 -29.06 -64.08 14.63
CA ALA A 7 -28.42 -62.75 14.55
C ALA A 7 -29.19 -61.69 15.38
N PRO A 8 -28.52 -60.73 16.04
CA PRO A 8 -29.18 -59.70 16.83
C PRO A 8 -29.69 -58.50 16.00
N ARG A 9 -30.86 -57.97 16.39
CA ARG A 9 -31.53 -56.79 15.82
C ARG A 9 -30.77 -55.49 16.07
N ALA A 10 -30.68 -54.64 15.05
CA ALA A 10 -30.12 -53.29 15.13
C ALA A 10 -31.06 -52.29 15.82
N ALA A 11 -30.49 -51.40 16.63
CA ALA A 11 -31.19 -50.33 17.37
C ALA A 11 -31.57 -49.13 16.47
N PRO A 12 -32.65 -48.38 16.79
CA PRO A 12 -33.13 -47.25 15.99
C PRO A 12 -32.28 -45.98 16.14
N ARG A 13 -32.17 -45.22 15.04
CA ARG A 13 -31.40 -43.96 14.95
C ARG A 13 -32.10 -42.78 15.65
N PRO A 14 -31.35 -41.83 16.25
CA PRO A 14 -31.91 -40.63 16.87
C PRO A 14 -32.34 -39.56 15.84
N PRO A 15 -33.28 -38.66 16.22
CA PRO A 15 -33.83 -37.63 15.33
C PRO A 15 -32.86 -36.45 15.08
N ARG A 16 -32.98 -35.84 13.90
CA ARG A 16 -32.17 -34.68 13.46
C ARG A 16 -32.60 -33.37 14.15
N PRO A 17 -31.67 -32.45 14.46
CA PRO A 17 -31.99 -31.13 15.01
C PRO A 17 -32.54 -30.16 13.96
N SER A 18 -33.47 -29.31 14.39
CA SER A 18 -34.17 -28.30 13.59
C SER A 18 -33.33 -27.03 13.34
N ARG A 19 -33.50 -26.42 12.15
CA ARG A 19 -32.79 -25.20 11.74
C ARG A 19 -33.31 -23.93 12.45
N PRO A 20 -32.45 -22.96 12.80
CA PRO A 20 -32.86 -21.70 13.43
C PRO A 20 -33.44 -20.71 12.41
N ARG A 21 -34.41 -19.90 12.86
CA ARG A 21 -35.08 -18.83 12.10
C ARG A 21 -34.21 -17.56 12.00
N PRO A 22 -34.33 -16.76 10.91
CA PRO A 22 -33.58 -15.52 10.75
C PRO A 22 -34.16 -14.35 11.58
N TRP A 23 -33.25 -13.52 12.09
CA TRP A 23 -33.51 -12.37 12.96
C TRP A 23 -33.88 -11.10 12.16
N SER A 24 -34.86 -10.32 12.65
CA SER A 24 -35.22 -8.99 12.13
C SER A 24 -34.93 -7.89 13.16
N PRO A 25 -34.37 -6.72 12.77
CA PRO A 25 -34.03 -5.65 13.70
C PRO A 25 -35.19 -4.68 13.98
N PRO A 26 -35.25 -4.02 15.17
CA PRO A 26 -36.30 -3.09 15.53
C PRO A 26 -36.03 -1.65 15.04
N SER A 27 -37.09 -0.95 14.64
CA SER A 27 -37.06 0.45 14.19
C SER A 27 -37.02 1.42 15.38
N ARG A 28 -36.02 2.32 15.42
CA ARG A 28 -35.92 3.39 16.42
C ARG A 28 -36.50 4.72 15.90
N ARG A 29 -37.59 5.20 16.51
CA ARG A 29 -38.07 6.59 16.40
C ARG A 29 -37.10 7.54 17.11
N ARG A 30 -36.74 8.64 16.45
CA ARG A 30 -35.93 9.75 16.98
C ARG A 30 -36.84 10.84 17.55
N THR A 31 -36.63 11.23 18.80
CA THR A 31 -37.05 12.52 19.35
C THR A 31 -35.80 13.40 19.56
N ARG A 32 -35.83 14.63 19.06
CA ARG A 32 -34.78 15.65 19.24
C ARG A 32 -35.21 16.65 20.31
N PRO A 33 -34.35 17.03 21.27
CA PRO A 33 -34.59 18.23 22.08
C PRO A 33 -33.98 19.47 21.41
N ARG A 34 -34.70 20.60 21.46
CA ARG A 34 -34.23 21.94 21.09
C ARG A 34 -33.38 22.53 22.23
N ARG A 35 -32.28 23.21 21.90
CA ARG A 35 -31.48 24.04 22.83
C ARG A 35 -31.44 25.51 22.38
N PRO A 36 -31.23 26.45 23.31
CA PRO A 36 -31.50 27.88 23.10
C PRO A 36 -30.35 28.61 22.39
N SER A 37 -30.71 29.65 21.64
CA SER A 37 -29.84 30.56 20.91
C SER A 37 -29.24 31.63 21.83
N VAL A 38 -27.92 31.87 21.73
CA VAL A 38 -27.21 32.99 22.38
C VAL A 38 -26.74 33.97 21.28
N PRO A 39 -26.82 35.31 21.47
CA PRO A 39 -26.55 36.29 20.41
C PRO A 39 -25.05 36.43 20.06
N TRP A 40 -24.79 36.83 18.82
CA TRP A 40 -23.51 36.73 18.09
C TRP A 40 -22.44 37.78 18.42
N SER A 41 -22.69 38.77 19.27
CA SER A 41 -21.93 40.04 19.25
C SER A 41 -20.68 40.14 20.14
N ALA A 42 -20.10 39.06 20.68
CA ALA A 42 -18.94 39.18 21.58
C ALA A 42 -17.85 38.10 21.40
N ARG A 43 -17.26 37.98 20.21
CA ARG A 43 -15.97 37.29 20.05
C ARG A 43 -14.95 38.20 19.35
N PRO A 44 -13.75 38.42 19.93
CA PRO A 44 -12.68 39.12 19.25
C PRO A 44 -12.16 38.30 18.05
N PRO A 45 -11.64 38.95 16.99
CA PRO A 45 -11.17 38.25 15.78
C PRO A 45 -9.95 37.36 16.09
N SER A 46 -9.99 36.13 15.57
CA SER A 46 -8.89 35.16 15.65
C SER A 46 -7.71 35.60 14.78
N PRO A 47 -6.45 35.46 15.25
CA PRO A 47 -5.24 35.83 14.49
C PRO A 47 -4.97 34.95 13.24
N TRP A 48 -5.84 33.98 12.94
CA TRP A 48 -5.64 32.99 11.88
C TRP A 48 -6.48 33.20 10.60
N ALA A 49 -7.18 34.33 10.44
CA ALA A 49 -8.03 34.54 9.26
C ALA A 49 -7.23 35.08 8.05
N ARG A 50 -6.97 34.22 7.05
CA ARG A 50 -6.41 34.62 5.74
C ARG A 50 -7.52 35.10 4.77
N PRO A 51 -7.26 36.09 3.89
CA PRO A 51 -8.25 36.54 2.90
C PRO A 51 -8.46 35.49 1.78
N PRO A 52 -9.67 35.39 1.20
CA PRO A 52 -9.98 34.39 0.18
C PRO A 52 -9.31 34.71 -1.18
N PRO A 53 -8.81 33.71 -1.93
CA PRO A 53 -8.18 33.92 -3.23
C PRO A 53 -9.22 34.19 -4.35
N ARG A 54 -8.86 35.08 -5.29
CA ARG A 54 -9.64 35.41 -6.48
C ARG A 54 -9.64 34.24 -7.49
N ARG A 55 -10.81 33.89 -8.02
CA ARG A 55 -11.01 32.83 -9.02
C ARG A 55 -10.47 33.24 -10.41
N PRO A 56 -9.70 32.39 -11.11
CA PRO A 56 -9.46 32.55 -12.54
C PRO A 56 -10.54 31.87 -13.39
N THR A 57 -10.97 32.55 -14.45
CA THR A 57 -11.90 32.10 -15.49
C THR A 57 -11.25 31.08 -16.44
N ARG A 58 -11.94 29.95 -16.69
CA ARG A 58 -11.52 28.91 -17.65
C ARG A 58 -12.08 29.19 -19.06
N PRO A 59 -11.29 29.00 -20.15
CA PRO A 59 -11.83 28.90 -21.50
C PRO A 59 -12.29 27.47 -21.84
N ARG A 60 -13.27 27.38 -22.75
CA ARG A 60 -13.93 26.15 -23.25
C ARG A 60 -13.02 25.34 -24.21
N PRO A 61 -13.18 24.00 -24.30
CA PRO A 61 -12.45 23.17 -25.25
C PRO A 61 -13.16 23.06 -26.61
N SER A 62 -12.38 23.09 -27.70
CA SER A 62 -12.82 22.78 -29.07
C SER A 62 -12.64 21.29 -29.37
N ALA A 63 -13.69 20.65 -29.88
CA ALA A 63 -13.68 19.26 -30.32
C ALA A 63 -12.93 19.09 -31.65
N ARG A 64 -12.03 18.09 -31.74
CA ARG A 64 -11.54 17.54 -33.01
C ARG A 64 -11.82 16.03 -33.03
N ALA A 65 -12.58 15.63 -34.04
CA ALA A 65 -12.94 14.25 -34.33
C ALA A 65 -11.76 13.47 -34.92
N TRP A 66 -11.66 12.19 -34.57
CA TRP A 66 -10.72 11.21 -35.13
C TRP A 66 -11.37 10.45 -36.30
N PRO A 67 -10.63 10.11 -37.37
CA PRO A 67 -11.18 9.32 -38.47
C PRO A 67 -11.13 7.80 -38.18
N SER A 68 -12.22 7.13 -38.55
CA SER A 68 -12.45 5.68 -38.44
C SER A 68 -11.66 4.87 -39.46
N SER A 69 -11.01 3.80 -39.03
CA SER A 69 -10.35 2.81 -39.89
C SER A 69 -11.37 1.87 -40.56
N ARG A 70 -11.31 1.76 -41.89
CA ARG A 70 -12.07 0.78 -42.68
C ARG A 70 -11.33 -0.57 -42.69
N ARG A 71 -12.11 -1.62 -42.48
CA ARG A 71 -11.76 -3.04 -42.46
C ARG A 71 -11.81 -3.57 -43.90
N ALA A 72 -10.73 -4.19 -44.38
CA ALA A 72 -10.69 -4.86 -45.67
C ALA A 72 -10.85 -6.37 -45.49
N THR A 73 -11.84 -6.95 -46.16
CA THR A 73 -12.03 -8.40 -46.38
C THR A 73 -11.77 -8.69 -47.86
N PRO A 74 -11.04 -9.75 -48.23
CA PRO A 74 -10.93 -10.14 -49.63
C PRO A 74 -12.08 -11.10 -50.02
N THR A 75 -12.76 -10.71 -51.08
CA THR A 75 -13.82 -11.45 -51.78
C THR A 75 -13.19 -12.43 -52.77
N THR A 76 -13.69 -13.66 -52.75
CA THR A 76 -13.47 -14.73 -53.74
C THR A 76 -14.20 -14.40 -55.06
N CYS A 77 -13.50 -14.46 -56.21
CA CYS A 77 -14.15 -14.59 -57.51
C CYS A 77 -13.27 -15.44 -58.46
N CYS A 78 -13.80 -16.59 -58.90
CA CYS A 78 -13.52 -17.12 -60.24
C CYS A 78 -14.36 -16.35 -61.27
N PRO A 79 -13.95 -16.34 -62.55
CA PRO A 79 -14.67 -17.19 -63.49
C PRO A 79 -13.79 -17.86 -64.57
N THR A 80 -14.51 -18.59 -65.40
CA THR A 80 -14.24 -19.72 -66.28
C THR A 80 -13.61 -19.38 -67.65
N ALA A 81 -12.78 -20.30 -68.13
CA ALA A 81 -12.56 -20.80 -69.51
C ALA A 81 -12.62 -19.90 -70.77
N ALA A 82 -11.56 -19.99 -71.60
CA ALA A 82 -11.66 -20.10 -73.07
C ALA A 82 -10.38 -20.76 -73.69
N SER A 83 -10.64 -21.76 -74.55
CA SER A 83 -9.89 -22.29 -75.72
C SER A 83 -8.68 -21.47 -76.24
N SER A 84 -7.55 -22.00 -76.74
CA SER A 84 -7.32 -23.10 -77.71
C SER A 84 -5.78 -23.38 -77.86
N PRO A 85 -5.32 -24.35 -78.69
CA PRO A 85 -4.13 -25.16 -78.43
C PRO A 85 -2.89 -24.76 -79.25
N LEU A 86 -1.69 -24.91 -78.67
CA LEU A 86 -0.46 -25.22 -79.43
C LEU A 86 0.48 -26.07 -78.55
N ARG A 87 0.77 -27.28 -79.04
CA ARG A 87 1.87 -28.12 -78.54
C ARG A 87 3.21 -27.43 -78.85
N PRO A 88 4.19 -27.63 -77.96
CA PRO A 88 5.45 -28.19 -78.43
C PRO A 88 5.83 -29.43 -77.61
N THR A 89 6.05 -30.51 -78.33
CA THR A 89 6.86 -31.63 -77.88
C THR A 89 8.31 -31.16 -77.74
N CYS A 90 8.92 -31.26 -76.57
CA CYS A 90 10.17 -32.00 -76.40
C CYS A 90 10.72 -31.96 -74.97
N ARG A 91 11.44 -33.03 -74.68
CA ARG A 91 12.47 -33.20 -73.66
C ARG A 91 12.00 -33.49 -72.24
N ARG A 92 11.84 -34.80 -72.02
CA ARG A 92 12.06 -35.46 -70.73
C ARG A 92 13.53 -35.23 -70.32
N GLU A 93 13.79 -34.08 -69.70
CA GLU A 93 15.07 -33.80 -69.05
C GLU A 93 15.20 -34.79 -67.86
N SER A 94 16.25 -35.59 -67.92
CA SER A 94 16.67 -36.52 -66.88
C SER A 94 16.70 -35.82 -65.51
N ARG A 95 15.92 -36.33 -64.56
CA ARG A 95 16.03 -35.95 -63.14
C ARG A 95 17.48 -36.12 -62.71
N PRO A 96 18.19 -35.07 -62.24
CA PRO A 96 19.35 -35.31 -61.41
C PRO A 96 18.84 -35.94 -60.12
N THR A 97 19.27 -37.17 -59.84
CA THR A 97 19.18 -37.81 -58.53
C THR A 97 20.01 -36.97 -57.55
N ARG A 98 19.38 -35.91 -57.04
CA ARG A 98 19.96 -35.05 -56.01
C ARG A 98 19.97 -35.88 -54.73
N SER A 99 21.15 -36.37 -54.36
CA SER A 99 21.45 -36.99 -53.07
C SER A 99 20.87 -36.11 -51.94
N SER A 100 19.79 -36.59 -51.31
CA SER A 100 19.05 -35.86 -50.27
C SER A 100 19.70 -35.96 -48.89
N THR A 101 20.87 -36.58 -48.79
CA THR A 101 21.48 -36.98 -47.51
C THR A 101 22.06 -35.81 -46.70
N GLY A 102 22.25 -34.62 -47.28
CA GLY A 102 22.79 -33.45 -46.56
C GLY A 102 21.76 -32.52 -45.90
N LYS A 103 20.48 -32.55 -46.30
CA LYS A 103 19.46 -31.58 -45.79
C LYS A 103 18.79 -32.01 -44.49
N HIS A 104 18.80 -33.31 -44.18
CA HIS A 104 18.16 -33.85 -42.98
C HIS A 104 18.95 -33.55 -41.70
N HIS A 105 20.28 -33.46 -41.76
CA HIS A 105 21.09 -33.13 -40.58
C HIS A 105 20.93 -31.66 -40.15
N VAL A 106 20.98 -30.71 -41.08
CA VAL A 106 20.86 -29.27 -40.75
C VAL A 106 19.46 -28.93 -40.21
N THR A 107 18.41 -29.52 -40.78
CA THR A 107 17.02 -29.29 -40.33
C THR A 107 16.70 -29.97 -39.00
N THR A 108 17.34 -31.10 -38.68
CA THR A 108 17.16 -31.80 -37.40
C THR A 108 17.82 -31.04 -36.26
N THR A 109 19.05 -30.55 -36.43
CA THR A 109 19.75 -29.74 -35.42
C THR A 109 19.01 -28.44 -35.12
N TYR A 110 18.48 -27.76 -36.15
CA TYR A 110 17.65 -26.58 -35.97
C TYR A 110 16.34 -26.87 -35.22
N ARG A 111 15.70 -28.02 -35.47
CA ARG A 111 14.48 -28.42 -34.75
C ARG A 111 14.77 -28.73 -33.28
N THR A 112 15.87 -29.42 -32.98
CA THR A 112 16.25 -29.76 -31.60
C THR A 112 16.64 -28.53 -30.80
N THR A 113 17.48 -27.66 -31.36
CA THR A 113 17.86 -26.38 -30.73
C THR A 113 16.65 -25.48 -30.50
N ARG A 114 15.74 -25.38 -31.47
CA ARG A 114 14.47 -24.65 -31.30
C ARG A 114 13.62 -25.23 -30.19
N ARG A 115 13.48 -26.56 -30.10
CA ARG A 115 12.72 -27.22 -29.02
C ARG A 115 13.35 -26.95 -27.66
N ALA A 116 14.68 -27.09 -27.56
CA ALA A 116 15.40 -26.79 -26.32
C ALA A 116 15.22 -25.33 -25.90
N ALA A 117 15.37 -24.39 -26.83
CA ALA A 117 15.15 -22.96 -26.56
C ALA A 117 13.73 -22.66 -26.08
N LEU A 118 12.71 -23.29 -26.69
CA LEU A 118 11.32 -23.14 -26.27
C LEU A 118 11.05 -23.73 -24.88
N VAL A 119 11.62 -24.89 -24.56
CA VAL A 119 11.48 -25.52 -23.24
C VAL A 119 12.14 -24.67 -22.16
N VAL A 120 13.38 -24.23 -22.40
CA VAL A 120 14.13 -23.38 -21.44
C VAL A 120 13.43 -22.03 -21.29
N GLY A 121 13.06 -21.38 -22.38
CA GLY A 121 12.36 -20.11 -22.35
C GLY A 121 11.01 -20.21 -21.63
N GLY A 122 10.25 -21.27 -21.90
CA GLY A 122 8.99 -21.56 -21.20
C GLY A 122 9.19 -21.78 -19.70
N ALA A 123 10.23 -22.52 -19.30
CA ALA A 123 10.55 -22.76 -17.90
C ALA A 123 10.93 -21.46 -17.16
N LEU A 124 11.77 -20.62 -17.77
CA LEU A 124 12.16 -19.32 -17.20
C LEU A 124 10.95 -18.38 -17.06
N LEU A 125 10.10 -18.32 -18.07
CA LEU A 125 8.87 -17.53 -18.02
C LEU A 125 7.92 -18.05 -16.93
N GLY A 126 7.75 -19.36 -16.83
CA GLY A 126 6.93 -20.00 -15.80
C GLY A 126 7.46 -19.71 -14.39
N ALA A 127 8.77 -19.77 -14.19
CA ALA A 127 9.41 -19.41 -12.93
C ALA A 127 9.16 -17.93 -12.57
N HIS A 128 9.35 -17.01 -13.51
CA HIS A 128 9.06 -15.59 -13.31
C HIS A 128 7.60 -15.36 -12.92
N MET A 129 6.65 -15.95 -13.64
CA MET A 129 5.22 -15.80 -13.35
C MET A 129 4.83 -16.41 -12.00
N THR A 130 5.48 -17.50 -11.59
CA THR A 130 5.26 -18.11 -10.26
C THR A 130 5.76 -17.20 -9.15
N MET A 131 6.96 -16.62 -9.31
CA MET A 131 7.52 -15.65 -8.36
C MET A 131 6.64 -14.40 -8.26
N ALA A 132 6.20 -13.84 -9.40
CA ALA A 132 5.28 -12.72 -9.45
C ALA A 132 3.90 -13.04 -8.83
N ALA A 133 3.39 -14.25 -9.02
CA ALA A 133 2.15 -14.67 -8.37
C ALA A 133 2.33 -14.78 -6.83
N LEU A 134 3.46 -15.33 -6.38
CA LEU A 134 3.77 -15.45 -4.95
C LEU A 134 3.95 -14.07 -4.28
N SER A 135 4.56 -13.09 -4.97
CA SER A 135 4.67 -11.72 -4.46
C SER A 135 3.31 -11.03 -4.28
N GLN A 136 2.25 -11.49 -4.97
CA GLN A 136 0.88 -10.94 -4.86
C GLN A 136 -0.04 -11.80 -3.99
N ALA A 137 0.39 -13.02 -3.66
CA ALA A 137 -0.37 -13.90 -2.79
C ALA A 137 -0.57 -13.27 -1.39
N PRO A 138 -1.66 -13.61 -0.68
CA PRO A 138 -1.82 -13.26 0.73
C PRO A 138 -0.69 -13.88 1.57
N LEU A 139 -0.54 -13.40 2.81
CA LEU A 139 0.44 -13.95 3.75
C LEU A 139 0.19 -15.45 3.93
N SER A 140 1.17 -16.27 3.53
CA SER A 140 1.12 -17.73 3.54
C SER A 140 2.48 -18.31 3.92
N PRO A 141 2.58 -19.57 4.38
CA PRO A 141 3.86 -20.16 4.77
C PRO A 141 4.91 -20.13 3.65
N ALA A 142 4.51 -20.39 2.40
CA ALA A 142 5.41 -20.29 1.25
C ALA A 142 5.96 -18.86 1.08
N LYS A 143 5.12 -17.85 1.29
CA LYS A 143 5.55 -16.45 1.23
C LYS A 143 6.46 -16.05 2.39
N LEU A 144 6.30 -16.65 3.56
CA LEU A 144 7.19 -16.43 4.70
C LEU A 144 8.58 -17.03 4.46
N VAL A 145 8.66 -18.19 3.80
CA VAL A 145 9.93 -18.88 3.55
C VAL A 145 10.68 -18.32 2.33
N TYR A 146 9.97 -18.05 1.24
CA TYR A 146 10.57 -17.66 -0.03
C TYR A 146 10.41 -16.16 -0.36
N GLY A 147 9.76 -15.38 0.52
CA GLY A 147 9.40 -13.99 0.27
C GLY A 147 10.61 -13.11 -0.05
N ASP A 148 11.68 -13.24 0.74
CA ASP A 148 12.89 -12.42 0.58
C ASP A 148 13.60 -12.73 -0.74
N THR A 149 13.73 -14.02 -1.10
CA THR A 149 14.33 -14.44 -2.38
C THR A 149 13.51 -13.95 -3.58
N VAL A 150 12.18 -14.02 -3.48
CA VAL A 150 11.29 -13.50 -4.53
C VAL A 150 11.41 -11.98 -4.65
N ALA A 151 11.48 -11.26 -3.52
CA ALA A 151 11.64 -9.81 -3.50
C ALA A 151 12.97 -9.38 -4.12
N GLU A 152 14.08 -10.04 -3.77
CA GLU A 152 15.41 -9.75 -4.33
C GLU A 152 15.46 -9.88 -5.85
N TYR A 153 14.79 -10.90 -6.40
CA TYR A 153 14.69 -11.10 -7.86
C TYR A 153 13.80 -10.06 -8.55
N LEU A 154 12.67 -9.68 -7.94
CA LEU A 154 11.67 -8.81 -8.56
C LEU A 154 11.94 -7.31 -8.36
N ASP A 155 12.36 -6.88 -7.18
CA ASP A 155 12.42 -5.47 -6.79
C ASP A 155 13.29 -4.58 -7.70
N PRO A 156 14.41 -5.04 -8.30
CA PRO A 156 15.20 -4.19 -9.20
C PRO A 156 14.46 -3.78 -10.48
N TYR A 157 13.50 -4.59 -10.94
CA TYR A 157 12.85 -4.44 -12.26
C TYR A 157 11.32 -4.32 -12.18
N PHE A 158 10.71 -4.78 -11.10
CA PHE A 158 9.26 -4.97 -10.95
C PHE A 158 8.75 -4.53 -9.58
N SER A 159 9.22 -3.38 -9.09
CA SER A 159 8.68 -2.79 -7.85
C SER A 159 7.21 -2.37 -8.05
N GLN A 160 6.29 -2.98 -7.32
CA GLN A 160 4.87 -2.69 -7.42
C GLN A 160 4.46 -1.58 -6.44
N ASN A 161 4.50 -0.33 -6.88
CA ASN A 161 3.99 0.79 -6.11
C ASN A 161 2.58 1.21 -6.58
N TRP A 162 1.56 0.70 -5.89
CA TRP A 162 0.15 1.05 -6.17
C TRP A 162 -0.26 2.43 -5.64
N GLN A 163 0.63 3.15 -4.94
CA GLN A 163 0.32 4.48 -4.38
C GLN A 163 0.11 5.56 -5.46
N LEU A 164 0.43 5.28 -6.73
CA LEU A 164 0.23 6.24 -7.82
C LEU A 164 -1.24 6.44 -8.22
N PHE A 165 -2.09 5.42 -8.04
CA PHE A 165 -3.49 5.45 -8.53
C PHE A 165 -4.54 5.61 -7.43
N ALA A 166 -4.17 5.35 -6.18
CA ALA A 166 -5.06 5.53 -5.04
C ALA A 166 -4.20 5.85 -3.81
N PRO A 167 -3.57 7.04 -3.75
CA PRO A 167 -3.01 7.48 -2.48
C PRO A 167 -4.16 7.47 -1.48
N THR A 168 -4.01 6.71 -0.40
CA THR A 168 -4.89 6.87 0.75
C THR A 168 -4.86 8.36 1.08
N PRO A 169 -6.01 9.06 1.06
CA PRO A 169 -6.00 10.49 1.32
C PRO A 169 -5.31 10.71 2.67
N VAL A 170 -4.43 11.71 2.73
CA VAL A 170 -3.77 12.07 3.99
C VAL A 170 -4.87 12.30 5.02
N SER A 171 -4.95 11.39 6.00
CA SER A 171 -6.02 11.36 7.00
C SER A 171 -5.59 11.98 8.31
N ASP A 172 -4.29 12.12 8.51
CA ASP A 172 -3.70 12.73 9.70
C ASP A 172 -2.45 13.54 9.34
N ASP A 173 -2.17 14.53 10.18
CA ASP A 173 -0.91 15.25 10.25
C ASP A 173 -0.16 14.79 11.52
N ARG A 174 1.14 14.52 11.38
CA ARG A 174 1.97 14.00 12.46
C ARG A 174 3.23 14.79 12.58
N GLY A 175 3.59 15.10 13.82
CA GLY A 175 4.83 15.78 14.12
C GLY A 175 5.25 15.52 15.55
N ILE A 176 6.24 16.28 15.98
CA ILE A 176 6.76 16.19 17.33
C ILE A 176 6.84 17.57 17.97
N LEU A 177 6.42 17.63 19.22
CA LEU A 177 6.72 18.73 20.12
C LEU A 177 7.82 18.28 21.07
N ALA A 178 8.65 19.20 21.52
CA ALA A 178 9.68 18.90 22.49
C ALA A 178 9.78 19.98 23.57
N ARG A 179 10.26 19.58 24.74
CA ARG A 179 10.58 20.49 25.83
C ARG A 179 11.84 20.03 26.54
N ALA A 180 12.51 20.96 27.20
CA ALA A 180 13.74 20.73 27.94
C ALA A 180 13.51 20.88 29.45
N ALA A 181 14.23 20.07 30.22
CA ALA A 181 14.42 20.30 31.66
C ALA A 181 15.78 20.98 31.85
N CYS A 182 15.75 22.10 32.56
CA CYS A 182 16.90 22.96 32.81
C CYS A 182 17.60 22.54 34.12
N ALA A 183 18.85 22.98 34.30
CA ALA A 183 19.64 22.63 35.48
C ALA A 183 19.09 23.18 36.80
N ASP A 184 18.32 24.26 36.74
CA ASP A 184 17.59 24.85 37.88
C ASP A 184 16.31 24.08 38.25
N GLY A 185 16.01 22.99 37.55
CA GLY A 185 14.81 22.17 37.74
C GLY A 185 13.58 22.71 37.01
N SER A 186 13.67 23.86 36.34
CA SER A 186 12.57 24.38 35.52
C SER A 186 12.37 23.56 34.25
N VAL A 187 11.15 23.55 33.73
CA VAL A 187 10.80 22.85 32.50
C VAL A 187 10.27 23.86 31.49
N SER A 188 10.87 23.85 30.30
CA SER A 188 10.47 24.75 29.21
C SER A 188 9.03 24.45 28.75
N PRO A 189 8.36 25.41 28.08
CA PRO A 189 7.17 25.10 27.30
C PRO A 189 7.50 24.11 26.18
N TYR A 190 6.46 23.56 25.57
CA TYR A 190 6.59 22.75 24.36
C TYR A 190 6.89 23.65 23.16
N TYR A 191 7.92 23.28 22.40
CA TYR A 191 8.28 23.86 21.11
C TYR A 191 7.90 22.89 20.00
N ASP A 192 7.39 23.41 18.89
CA ASP A 192 7.20 22.61 17.67
C ASP A 192 8.51 22.53 16.88
N VAL A 193 9.25 21.46 17.16
CA VAL A 193 10.56 21.21 16.51
C VAL A 193 10.41 20.63 15.10
N SER A 194 9.20 20.20 14.71
CA SER A 194 8.90 19.71 13.36
C SER A 194 8.50 20.82 12.39
N ALA A 195 7.82 21.88 12.86
CA ALA A 195 7.28 22.95 12.02
C ALA A 195 8.32 23.60 11.12
N ARG A 196 9.49 23.96 11.67
CA ARG A 196 10.58 24.59 10.90
C ARG A 196 11.06 23.72 9.75
N GLY A 197 11.22 22.41 9.99
CA GLY A 197 11.63 21.45 8.96
C GLY A 197 10.59 21.37 7.84
N VAL A 198 9.30 21.30 8.22
CA VAL A 198 8.18 21.27 7.28
C VAL A 198 8.12 22.54 6.43
N GLU A 199 8.27 23.72 7.03
CA GLU A 199 8.28 24.99 6.31
C GLU A 199 9.43 25.08 5.30
N LYS A 200 10.65 24.67 5.67
CA LYS A 200 11.79 24.59 4.75
C LYS A 200 11.52 23.64 3.57
N ALA A 201 10.88 22.51 3.83
CA ALA A 201 10.53 21.55 2.78
C ALA A 201 9.44 22.11 1.84
N GLN A 202 8.47 22.86 2.37
CA GLN A 202 7.36 23.43 1.59
C GLN A 202 7.74 24.68 0.81
N SER A 203 8.68 25.49 1.31
CA SER A 203 9.11 26.74 0.67
C SER A 203 9.96 26.53 -0.58
N SER A 204 10.64 25.39 -0.72
CA SER A 204 11.48 25.07 -1.88
C SER A 204 10.81 24.06 -2.81
N ARG A 205 10.51 24.47 -4.05
CA ARG A 205 9.86 23.61 -5.05
C ARG A 205 10.82 22.60 -5.68
N PHE A 206 12.07 23.02 -5.95
CA PHE A 206 13.03 22.25 -6.73
C PHE A 206 14.02 21.48 -5.85
N PHE A 207 14.36 22.03 -4.68
CA PHE A 207 15.34 21.46 -3.77
C PHE A 207 14.82 21.49 -2.32
N PRO A 208 13.77 20.71 -1.99
CA PRO A 208 13.24 20.67 -0.64
C PRO A 208 14.28 20.10 0.33
N SER A 209 14.31 20.64 1.56
CA SER A 209 15.16 20.08 2.61
C SER A 209 14.73 18.64 2.92
N ARG A 210 15.70 17.77 3.18
CA ARG A 210 15.43 16.37 3.59
C ARG A 210 15.32 16.21 5.10
N GLU A 211 15.42 17.29 5.85
CA GLU A 211 15.34 17.35 7.31
C GLU A 211 14.05 16.71 7.84
N VAL A 212 12.90 16.97 7.19
CA VAL A 212 11.60 16.36 7.54
C VAL A 212 11.64 14.83 7.55
N ARG A 213 12.50 14.22 6.72
CA ARG A 213 12.60 12.76 6.63
C ARG A 213 13.15 12.15 7.92
N ILE A 214 13.94 12.89 8.70
CA ILE A 214 14.46 12.44 9.99
C ILE A 214 13.30 12.20 10.95
N VAL A 215 12.40 13.17 11.08
CA VAL A 215 11.21 13.06 11.93
C VAL A 215 10.27 11.98 11.40
N SER A 216 9.93 12.01 10.11
CA SER A 216 8.96 11.06 9.55
C SER A 216 9.44 9.62 9.60
N ALA A 217 10.74 9.35 9.41
CA ALA A 217 11.29 7.99 9.49
C ALA A 217 11.18 7.41 10.91
N HIS A 218 11.53 8.20 11.93
CA HIS A 218 11.39 7.75 13.31
C HIS A 218 9.92 7.61 13.74
N LEU A 219 9.04 8.53 13.32
CA LEU A 219 7.60 8.37 13.55
C LEU A 219 7.03 7.13 12.86
N GLN A 220 7.52 6.79 11.67
CA GLN A 220 7.16 5.56 10.98
C GLN A 220 7.63 4.34 11.80
N ASN A 221 8.87 4.31 12.29
CA ASN A 221 9.37 3.20 13.12
C ASN A 221 8.58 3.02 14.43
N ILE A 222 8.11 4.11 15.04
CA ILE A 222 7.27 4.06 16.26
C ILE A 222 5.88 3.51 15.95
N THR A 223 5.33 3.81 14.77
CA THR A 223 3.94 3.47 14.41
C THR A 223 3.81 2.23 13.54
N SER A 224 4.91 1.74 12.95
CA SER A 224 4.96 0.52 12.16
C SER A 224 4.83 -0.69 13.08
N SER A 225 3.67 -1.31 13.07
CA SER A 225 3.52 -2.69 13.56
C SER A 225 3.53 -3.63 12.36
N GLU A 226 4.13 -4.81 12.54
CA GLU A 226 4.02 -5.89 11.56
C GLU A 226 2.54 -6.21 11.29
N GLU A 227 2.18 -6.40 10.01
CA GLU A 227 0.78 -6.58 9.61
C GLU A 227 0.12 -7.78 10.31
N LEU A 228 0.87 -8.85 10.56
CA LEU A 228 0.39 -10.01 11.31
C LEU A 228 0.06 -9.63 12.77
N LEU A 229 0.97 -8.97 13.49
CA LEU A 229 0.77 -8.52 14.87
C LEU A 229 -0.39 -7.53 14.97
N ARG A 230 -0.48 -6.60 14.01
CA ARG A 230 -1.58 -5.64 13.92
C ARG A 230 -2.92 -6.35 13.79
N ARG A 231 -3.03 -7.34 12.89
CA ARG A 231 -4.24 -8.14 12.70
C ARG A 231 -4.57 -8.99 13.93
N LEU A 232 -3.58 -9.62 14.55
CA LEU A 232 -3.77 -10.42 15.76
C LEU A 232 -4.28 -9.57 16.92
N ARG A 233 -3.68 -8.40 17.18
CA ARG A 233 -4.14 -7.45 18.20
C ARG A 233 -5.55 -6.93 17.90
N GLN A 234 -5.83 -6.61 16.63
CA GLN A 234 -7.15 -6.16 16.19
C GLN A 234 -8.22 -7.25 16.40
N GLN A 235 -7.91 -8.50 16.03
CA GLN A 235 -8.79 -9.64 16.25
C GLN A 235 -9.00 -9.88 17.75
N GLN A 236 -7.95 -9.84 18.57
CA GLN A 236 -8.08 -9.96 20.02
C GLN A 236 -8.97 -8.86 20.63
N THR A 237 -8.81 -7.62 20.16
CA THR A 237 -9.64 -6.50 20.59
C THR A 237 -11.11 -6.73 20.23
N ASN A 238 -11.39 -7.20 19.01
CA ASN A 238 -12.75 -7.56 18.58
C ASN A 238 -13.33 -8.72 19.39
N ASP A 239 -12.50 -9.72 19.70
CA ASP A 239 -12.83 -10.86 20.56
C ASP A 239 -12.91 -10.50 22.05
N LYS A 240 -12.62 -9.25 22.43
CA LYS A 240 -12.52 -8.76 23.82
C LYS A 240 -11.48 -9.52 24.67
N LYS A 241 -10.45 -10.05 24.02
CA LYS A 241 -9.28 -10.67 24.66
C LYS A 241 -8.23 -9.59 24.97
N PRO A 242 -7.37 -9.78 25.99
CA PRO A 242 -6.24 -8.90 26.22
C PRO A 242 -5.35 -8.88 24.96
N ALA A 243 -5.06 -7.69 24.46
CA ALA A 243 -4.20 -7.51 23.28
C ALA A 243 -2.76 -7.90 23.62
N LEU A 244 -2.08 -8.55 22.67
CA LEU A 244 -0.66 -8.89 22.81
C LEU A 244 0.16 -7.63 23.10
N PRO A 245 0.98 -7.63 24.17
CA PRO A 245 1.88 -6.51 24.44
C PRO A 245 2.89 -6.34 23.30
N PRO A 246 3.51 -5.16 23.18
CA PRO A 246 4.60 -4.95 22.24
C PRO A 246 5.75 -5.91 22.54
N LEU A 247 6.23 -6.57 21.49
CA LEU A 247 7.32 -7.54 21.55
C LEU A 247 8.65 -6.82 21.85
N PRO A 248 9.69 -7.55 22.33
CA PRO A 248 10.98 -6.93 22.66
C PRO A 248 11.61 -6.14 21.52
N PHE A 249 11.51 -6.62 20.27
CA PHE A 249 12.05 -5.90 19.11
C PHE A 249 11.26 -4.63 18.78
N GLU A 250 9.92 -4.61 18.96
CA GLU A 250 9.11 -3.39 18.79
C GLU A 250 9.52 -2.34 19.82
N LYS A 251 9.72 -2.76 21.08
CA LYS A 251 10.20 -1.87 22.15
C LYS A 251 11.60 -1.32 21.86
N ALA A 252 12.51 -2.15 21.37
CA ALA A 252 13.86 -1.71 21.00
C ALA A 252 13.83 -0.70 19.84
N THR A 253 13.04 -0.99 18.81
CA THR A 253 12.83 -0.10 17.66
C THR A 253 12.23 1.25 18.08
N GLU A 254 11.22 1.22 18.97
CA GLU A 254 10.62 2.43 19.53
C GLU A 254 11.66 3.23 20.35
N ALA A 255 12.42 2.56 21.22
CA ALA A 255 13.43 3.23 22.04
C ALA A 255 14.52 3.90 21.19
N GLU A 256 15.01 3.24 20.14
CA GLU A 256 15.96 3.81 19.19
C GLU A 256 15.37 5.01 18.43
N ALA A 257 14.12 4.89 17.97
CA ALA A 257 13.43 5.97 17.28
C ALA A 257 13.20 7.19 18.18
N VAL A 258 12.78 6.99 19.43
CA VAL A 258 12.61 8.05 20.42
C VAL A 258 13.96 8.71 20.75
N LYS A 259 15.04 7.93 20.85
CA LYS A 259 16.39 8.48 21.03
C LYS A 259 16.78 9.37 19.84
N GLY A 260 16.55 8.93 18.61
CA GLY A 260 16.78 9.72 17.39
C GLY A 260 15.99 11.02 17.36
N LEU A 261 14.70 10.98 17.69
CA LEU A 261 13.85 12.17 17.81
C LEU A 261 14.32 13.11 18.92
N SER A 262 14.79 12.56 20.05
CA SER A 262 15.30 13.37 21.17
C SER A 262 16.59 14.09 20.78
N ARG A 263 17.48 13.45 20.01
CA ARG A 263 18.69 14.08 19.44
C ARG A 263 18.32 15.24 18.52
N TYR A 264 17.42 14.99 17.58
CA TYR A 264 16.93 16.02 16.65
C TYR A 264 16.27 17.18 17.41
N ALA A 265 15.42 16.88 18.39
CA ALA A 265 14.76 17.90 19.20
C ALA A 265 15.75 18.76 19.99
N TYR A 266 16.80 18.17 20.57
CA TYR A 266 17.85 18.90 21.27
C TYR A 266 18.57 19.88 20.34
N ASP A 267 18.92 19.46 19.12
CA ASP A 267 19.55 20.30 18.10
C ASP A 267 18.64 21.45 17.64
N GLN A 268 17.33 21.20 17.53
CA GLN A 268 16.35 22.22 17.12
C GLN A 268 15.95 23.20 18.23
N MET A 269 16.42 23.02 19.46
CA MET A 269 16.11 23.89 20.61
C MET A 269 17.38 24.51 21.23
N PRO A 270 18.19 25.26 20.45
CA PRO A 270 19.47 25.81 20.94
C PRO A 270 19.30 26.81 22.10
N ASP A 271 18.18 27.56 22.11
CA ASP A 271 17.92 28.59 23.11
C ASP A 271 17.20 28.05 24.36
N ALA A 272 16.78 26.77 24.35
CA ALA A 272 16.10 26.20 25.51
C ALA A 272 17.08 26.08 26.69
N CYS A 273 16.65 26.55 27.87
CA CYS A 273 17.47 26.56 29.09
C CYS A 273 18.81 27.32 28.94
N ASP A 274 18.82 28.43 28.20
CA ASP A 274 20.05 29.20 27.88
C ASP A 274 21.14 28.32 27.25
N GLY A 275 20.74 27.34 26.43
CA GLY A 275 21.62 26.36 25.78
C GLY A 275 22.11 25.22 26.69
N LYS A 276 21.64 25.15 27.94
CA LYS A 276 22.07 24.17 28.95
C LYS A 276 20.95 23.23 29.39
N ALA A 277 20.22 22.65 28.44
CA ALA A 277 19.25 21.60 28.74
C ALA A 277 19.94 20.34 29.33
N GLU A 278 19.43 19.85 30.45
CA GLU A 278 19.92 18.62 31.11
C GLU A 278 19.21 17.38 30.56
N LYS A 279 17.90 17.50 30.29
CA LYS A 279 17.07 16.44 29.72
C LYS A 279 16.13 17.01 28.66
N VAL A 280 15.77 16.19 27.70
CA VAL A 280 14.78 16.51 26.66
C VAL A 280 13.66 15.48 26.70
N GLN A 281 12.43 15.94 26.56
CA GLN A 281 11.25 15.11 26.37
C GLN A 281 10.62 15.41 25.02
N VAL A 282 10.35 14.36 24.27
CA VAL A 282 9.61 14.41 23.01
C VAL A 282 8.17 13.97 23.24
N ARG A 283 7.24 14.67 22.58
CA ARG A 283 5.83 14.36 22.47
C ARG A 283 5.50 14.17 21.00
N MET A 284 4.99 13.01 20.62
CA MET A 284 4.39 12.82 19.31
C MET A 284 2.95 13.29 19.35
N TYR A 285 2.51 13.99 18.31
CA TYR A 285 1.09 14.24 18.07
C TYR A 285 0.64 13.61 16.75
N VAL A 286 -0.62 13.20 16.73
CA VAL A 286 -1.34 12.78 15.53
C VAL A 286 -2.63 13.59 15.49
N HIS A 287 -2.71 14.50 14.54
CA HIS A 287 -3.88 15.34 14.30
C HIS A 287 -4.69 14.73 13.15
N GLU A 288 -5.77 14.04 13.47
CA GLU A 288 -6.70 13.50 12.48
C GLU A 288 -7.41 14.64 11.77
N LEU A 289 -7.27 14.73 10.45
CA LEU A 289 -7.90 15.78 9.67
C LEU A 289 -9.41 15.56 9.58
N PRO A 290 -10.23 16.63 9.57
CA PRO A 290 -11.66 16.50 9.38
C PRO A 290 -11.96 15.79 8.05
N PRO A 291 -13.01 14.96 7.99
CA PRO A 291 -13.35 14.23 6.77
C PRO A 291 -13.63 15.21 5.63
N TRP A 292 -13.28 14.81 4.40
CA TRP A 292 -13.39 15.66 3.21
C TRP A 292 -14.79 16.27 2.97
N SER A 293 -15.84 15.59 3.43
CA SER A 293 -17.22 16.09 3.39
C SER A 293 -17.43 17.39 4.18
N LYS A 294 -16.60 17.63 5.20
CA LYS A 294 -16.63 18.81 6.07
C LYS A 294 -15.56 19.87 5.73
N ARG A 295 -14.84 19.76 4.60
CA ARG A 295 -13.73 20.68 4.27
C ARG A 295 -14.10 22.17 4.18
N HIS A 296 -15.39 22.49 4.02
CA HIS A 296 -15.89 23.86 3.94
C HIS A 296 -16.51 24.34 5.26
N ASP A 297 -16.51 23.49 6.29
CA ASP A 297 -16.98 23.83 7.62
C ASP A 297 -15.80 24.35 8.45
N PRO A 298 -15.72 25.66 8.75
CA PRO A 298 -14.63 26.23 9.50
C PRO A 298 -14.61 25.79 10.98
N THR A 299 -15.68 25.14 11.46
CA THR A 299 -15.78 24.61 12.83
C THR A 299 -15.46 23.12 12.93
N ALA A 300 -15.23 22.46 11.79
CA ALA A 300 -14.86 21.06 11.77
C ALA A 300 -13.40 20.88 12.20
N GLU A 301 -13.20 20.74 13.50
CA GLU A 301 -11.89 20.42 14.07
C GLU A 301 -11.60 18.93 14.03
N GLY A 302 -10.32 18.63 13.84
CA GLY A 302 -9.76 17.28 13.91
C GLY A 302 -9.59 16.79 15.33
N LYS A 303 -9.39 15.48 15.50
CA LYS A 303 -9.02 14.91 16.80
C LYS A 303 -7.50 14.94 16.94
N VAL A 304 -6.99 15.47 18.05
CA VAL A 304 -5.56 15.43 18.35
C VAL A 304 -5.28 14.34 19.37
N LEU A 305 -4.47 13.36 19.00
CA LEU A 305 -3.92 12.33 19.87
C LEU A 305 -2.49 12.71 20.20
N VAL A 306 -2.11 12.61 21.47
CA VAL A 306 -0.75 12.89 21.93
C VAL A 306 -0.18 11.68 22.66
N LYS A 307 1.11 11.42 22.46
CA LYS A 307 1.86 10.41 23.21
C LYS A 307 3.16 11.04 23.70
N ASP A 308 3.31 11.09 25.02
CA ASP A 308 4.53 11.55 25.68
C ASP A 308 5.50 10.39 25.82
N PHE A 309 6.76 10.63 25.46
CA PHE A 309 7.83 9.65 25.64
C PHE A 309 8.66 9.97 26.89
N SER A 310 9.51 9.02 27.27
CA SER A 310 10.43 9.14 28.39
C SER A 310 11.45 10.25 28.17
N TRP A 311 11.83 10.91 29.26
CA TRP A 311 12.93 11.88 29.27
C TRP A 311 14.25 11.22 28.90
N HIS A 312 15.05 11.90 28.07
CA HIS A 312 16.41 11.50 27.72
C HIS A 312 17.40 12.55 28.22
N LYS A 313 18.50 12.12 28.84
CA LYS A 313 19.56 13.04 29.28
C LYS A 313 20.33 13.52 28.05
N THR A 314 20.61 14.82 27.98
CA THR A 314 21.30 15.42 26.82
C THR A 314 22.70 14.86 26.61
N ARG A 315 23.39 14.47 27.69
CA ARG A 315 24.67 13.75 27.62
C ARG A 315 24.61 12.41 26.87
N ASP A 316 23.48 11.71 26.89
CA ASP A 316 23.30 10.39 26.26
C ASP A 316 22.84 10.52 24.78
N LEU A 317 22.55 11.76 24.36
CA LEU A 317 22.11 12.16 23.02
C LEU A 317 23.28 12.67 22.16
N ARG A 318 24.41 13.06 22.76
CA ARG A 318 25.62 13.41 22.02
C ARG A 318 26.26 12.20 21.34
#